data_AF-A0A942RLN6-F1
#
_entry.id   AF-A0A942RLN6-F1
#
_cell.length_a   1.000
_cell.length_b   1.000
_cell.length_c   1.000
_cell.angle_alpha   90.00
_cell.angle_beta   90.00
_cell.angle_gamma   90.00
#
_symmetry.space_group_name_H-M   'P 1'
#
loop_
_entity.id
_entity.type
_entity.pdbx_description
1 polymer ?
#
loop_
_entity_poly.entity_id
_entity_poly.type
_entity_poly.pdbx_seq_one_letter_code
_entity_poly.pdbx_strand_id
1 'polypeptide(L)'
;MNSNYGHPDEIDLKEAEDFGKRMVETSRRIAAGETDLIPPAPDFALTHQLLVLTEFYRYGGNPHGYMKYDSEKCIYPKCSLCMDNCLMNYIDLSASPPVFGSKKTECDMWMGCTFCEMICPTGAISCDWEEFSKKFRSIIPNFGYNPLAKAAEEAIASGRLRMLVPKEEVRPDRPHFKVHEKRPRFRIPKDK
;
A
#
# COMPACT_ATOMS: atom_id res chain seq x y z
N MET A 1 -10.25 -18.13 -16.90
CA MET A 1 -8.90 -17.66 -16.50
C MET A 1 -8.48 -18.47 -15.29
N ASN A 2 -7.29 -19.06 -15.30
CA ASN A 2 -6.76 -19.73 -14.11
C ASN A 2 -6.73 -18.73 -12.96
N SER A 3 -7.27 -19.12 -11.80
CA SER A 3 -7.44 -18.23 -10.64
C SER A 3 -6.13 -17.67 -10.07
N ASN A 4 -4.99 -18.23 -10.47
CA ASN A 4 -3.68 -17.89 -9.91
C ASN A 4 -2.81 -17.04 -10.87
N TYR A 5 -3.37 -16.56 -11.98
CA TYR A 5 -2.62 -15.73 -12.92
C TYR A 5 -2.14 -14.43 -12.25
N GLY A 6 -0.82 -14.22 -12.22
CA GLY A 6 -0.19 -13.06 -11.58
C GLY A 6 -0.20 -13.06 -10.04
N HIS A 7 -0.69 -14.13 -9.40
CA HIS A 7 -0.66 -14.30 -7.95
C HIS A 7 0.52 -15.18 -7.53
N PRO A 8 1.06 -15.02 -6.30
CA PRO A 8 2.10 -15.90 -5.78
C PRO A 8 1.71 -17.38 -5.92
N ASP A 9 2.68 -18.21 -6.29
CA ASP A 9 2.49 -19.64 -6.52
C ASP A 9 3.20 -20.50 -5.45
N GLU A 10 3.21 -21.82 -5.65
CA GLU A 10 3.82 -22.78 -4.72
C GLU A 10 5.33 -22.56 -4.52
N ILE A 11 6.02 -21.99 -5.52
CA ILE A 11 7.44 -21.65 -5.39
C ILE A 11 7.58 -20.48 -4.41
N ASP A 12 6.78 -19.43 -4.57
CA ASP A 12 6.80 -18.27 -3.68
C ASP A 12 6.44 -18.66 -2.24
N LEU A 13 5.45 -19.54 -2.08
CA LEU A 13 5.07 -20.07 -0.77
C LEU A 13 6.24 -20.82 -0.13
N LYS A 14 6.87 -21.73 -0.87
CA LYS A 14 8.00 -22.52 -0.37
C LYS A 14 9.20 -21.64 0.01
N GLU A 15 9.51 -20.63 -0.81
CA GLU A 15 10.58 -19.68 -0.54
C GLU A 15 10.30 -18.87 0.72
N ALA A 16 9.07 -18.41 0.92
CA ALA A 16 8.66 -17.70 2.12
C ALA A 16 8.75 -18.58 3.39
N GLU A 17 8.31 -19.84 3.32
CA GLU A 17 8.44 -20.80 4.42
C GLU A 17 9.90 -21.09 4.78
N ASP A 18 10.73 -21.33 3.77
CA ASP A 18 12.16 -21.60 3.98
C ASP A 18 12.88 -20.39 4.55
N PHE A 19 12.53 -19.19 4.08
CA PHE A 19 13.03 -17.95 4.66
C PHE A 19 12.64 -17.82 6.14
N GLY A 20 11.37 -18.08 6.48
CA GLY A 20 10.90 -18.08 7.87
C GLY A 20 11.63 -19.10 8.75
N LYS A 21 11.88 -20.32 8.25
CA LYS A 21 12.67 -21.34 8.96
C LYS A 21 14.09 -20.86 9.23
N ARG A 22 14.77 -20.30 8.23
CA ARG A 22 16.12 -19.73 8.37
C ARG A 22 16.15 -18.61 9.39
N MET A 23 15.17 -17.69 9.35
CA MET A 23 15.09 -16.61 10.34
C MET A 23 15.06 -17.16 11.77
N VAL A 24 14.19 -18.13 12.05
CA VAL A 24 14.05 -18.71 13.40
C VAL A 24 15.34 -19.42 13.84
N GLU A 25 15.95 -20.21 12.94
CA GLU A 25 17.21 -20.91 13.23
C GLU A 25 18.35 -19.92 13.51
N THR A 26 18.54 -18.94 12.63
CA THR A 26 19.55 -17.89 12.81
C THR A 26 19.33 -17.10 14.10
N SER A 27 18.08 -16.73 14.43
CA SER A 27 17.78 -16.04 15.69
C SER A 27 18.14 -16.87 16.92
N ARG A 28 17.91 -18.19 16.90
CA ARG A 28 18.30 -19.09 18.01
C ARG A 28 19.82 -19.16 18.18
N ARG A 29 20.56 -19.26 17.07
CA ARG A 29 22.03 -19.28 17.08
C ARG A 29 22.63 -17.98 17.60
N ILE A 30 22.11 -16.84 17.14
CA ILE A 30 22.48 -15.52 17.66
C ILE A 30 22.22 -15.44 19.18
N ALA A 31 21.05 -15.90 19.63
CA ALA A 31 20.71 -15.91 21.06
C ALA A 31 21.61 -16.85 21.88
N ALA A 32 22.17 -17.90 21.26
CA ALA A 32 23.15 -18.80 21.86
C ALA A 32 24.59 -18.27 21.85
N GLY A 33 24.83 -17.08 21.28
CA GLY A 33 26.12 -16.39 21.30
C GLY A 33 26.84 -16.30 19.94
N GLU A 34 26.29 -16.86 18.86
CA GLU A 34 26.85 -16.74 17.50
C GLU A 34 26.50 -15.36 16.90
N THR A 35 27.07 -14.30 17.47
CA THR A 35 26.77 -12.90 17.08
C THR A 35 27.39 -12.49 15.75
N ASP A 36 28.34 -13.27 15.22
CA ASP A 36 28.92 -13.11 13.89
C ASP A 36 27.89 -13.32 12.76
N LEU A 37 26.76 -13.96 13.06
CA LEU A 37 25.61 -14.08 12.16
C LEU A 37 24.81 -12.78 12.01
N ILE A 38 25.02 -11.80 12.89
CA ILE A 38 24.36 -10.49 12.79
C ILE A 38 25.06 -9.72 11.66
N PRO A 39 24.36 -9.37 10.57
CA PRO A 39 24.97 -8.58 9.52
C PRO A 39 25.41 -7.22 10.08
N PRO A 40 26.55 -6.68 9.63
CA PRO A 40 26.95 -5.35 10.04
C PRO A 40 25.87 -4.34 9.63
N ALA A 41 25.71 -3.28 10.42
CA ALA A 41 24.86 -2.18 10.03
C ALA A 41 25.35 -1.65 8.66
N PRO A 42 24.45 -1.43 7.68
CA PRO A 42 24.84 -0.84 6.42
C PRO A 42 25.37 0.57 6.64
N ASP A 43 26.23 1.05 5.73
CA ASP A 43 26.70 2.42 5.76
C ASP A 43 25.52 3.41 5.65
N PHE A 44 25.61 4.52 6.38
CA PHE A 44 24.67 5.63 6.20
C PHE A 44 24.94 6.30 4.84
N ALA A 45 24.18 5.88 3.83
CA ALA A 45 24.20 6.47 2.50
C ALA A 45 22.95 7.33 2.26
N LEU A 46 23.15 8.55 1.75
CA LEU A 46 22.06 9.37 1.23
C LEU A 46 21.62 8.82 -0.13
N THR A 47 20.72 7.84 -0.11
CA THR A 47 20.17 7.26 -1.34
C THR A 47 19.01 8.11 -1.88
N HIS A 48 18.69 7.96 -3.17
CA HIS A 48 17.48 8.57 -3.73
C HIS A 48 16.21 8.07 -3.00
N GLN A 49 16.17 6.82 -2.54
CA GLN A 49 15.05 6.34 -1.73
C GLN A 49 14.97 7.09 -0.40
N LEU A 50 16.10 7.31 0.29
CA LEU A 50 16.12 8.04 1.55
C LEU A 50 15.65 9.49 1.36
N LEU A 51 16.11 10.17 0.29
CA LEU A 51 15.63 11.52 -0.05
C LEU A 51 14.12 11.55 -0.23
N VAL A 52 13.57 10.62 -1.02
CA VAL A 52 12.12 10.53 -1.25
C VAL A 52 11.38 10.26 0.06
N LEU A 53 11.85 9.33 0.89
CA LEU A 53 11.25 9.05 2.20
C LEU A 53 11.30 10.27 3.11
N THR A 54 12.43 10.97 3.18
CA THR A 54 12.54 12.20 3.99
C THR A 54 11.57 13.28 3.54
N GLU A 55 11.36 13.44 2.23
CA GLU A 55 10.36 14.38 1.71
C GLU A 55 8.93 13.93 2.04
N PHE A 56 8.61 12.63 1.98
CA PHE A 56 7.32 12.12 2.44
C PHE A 56 7.10 12.37 3.94
N TYR A 57 8.12 12.10 4.78
CA TYR A 57 8.07 12.39 6.21
C TYR A 57 7.91 13.89 6.50
N ARG A 58 8.61 14.75 5.74
CA ARG A 58 8.52 16.22 5.88
C ARG A 58 7.20 16.78 5.39
N TYR A 59 6.65 16.24 4.31
CA TYR A 59 5.33 16.61 3.79
C TYR A 59 4.25 16.32 4.83
N GLY A 60 4.36 15.18 5.52
CA GLY A 60 3.52 14.83 6.68
C GLY A 60 2.06 14.50 6.33
N GLY A 61 1.68 14.60 5.05
CA GLY A 61 0.33 14.34 4.56
C GLY A 61 0.21 13.08 3.71
N ASN A 62 -1.02 12.63 3.49
CA ASN A 62 -1.34 11.49 2.64
C ASN A 62 -0.96 11.79 1.18
N PRO A 63 -0.10 10.97 0.53
CA PRO A 63 0.28 11.15 -0.87
C PRO A 63 -0.89 11.12 -1.86
N HIS A 64 -1.99 10.43 -1.52
CA HIS A 64 -3.22 10.38 -2.31
C HIS A 64 -4.18 11.55 -2.02
N GLY A 65 -3.78 12.49 -1.16
CA GLY A 65 -4.62 13.58 -0.66
C GLY A 65 -5.47 13.18 0.55
N TYR A 66 -6.19 14.17 1.09
CA TYR A 66 -7.05 14.00 2.26
C TYR A 66 -8.27 13.16 1.91
N MET A 67 -8.50 12.10 2.69
CA MET A 67 -9.75 11.36 2.61
C MET A 67 -10.85 12.19 3.26
N LYS A 68 -11.93 12.41 2.53
CA LYS A 68 -13.10 13.15 3.01
C LYS A 68 -14.25 12.19 3.30
N TYR A 69 -14.99 12.51 4.36
CA TYR A 69 -16.23 11.82 4.73
C TYR A 69 -17.45 12.70 4.45
N ASP A 70 -18.44 12.11 3.80
CA ASP A 70 -19.72 12.71 3.46
C ASP A 70 -20.82 11.95 4.20
N SER A 71 -21.35 12.55 5.25
CA SER A 71 -22.37 11.92 6.09
C SER A 71 -23.71 11.75 5.39
N GLU A 72 -24.02 12.55 4.35
CA GLU A 72 -25.29 12.45 3.62
C GLU A 72 -25.34 11.19 2.74
N LYS A 73 -24.18 10.73 2.27
CA LYS A 73 -24.04 9.46 1.53
C LYS A 73 -23.82 8.25 2.42
N CYS A 74 -23.55 8.46 3.70
CA CYS A 74 -23.24 7.39 4.63
C CYS A 74 -24.52 6.65 5.04
N ILE A 75 -24.46 5.32 5.02
CA ILE A 75 -25.60 4.47 5.41
C ILE A 75 -25.38 3.79 6.77
N TYR A 76 -24.36 4.20 7.53
CA TYR A 76 -24.19 3.78 8.93
C TYR A 76 -25.49 4.07 9.71
N PRO A 77 -25.99 3.16 10.58
CA PRO A 77 -25.34 1.94 11.06
C PRO A 77 -25.55 0.67 10.20
N LYS A 78 -26.21 0.76 9.03
CA LYS A 78 -26.41 -0.42 8.16
C LYS A 78 -25.11 -0.94 7.52
N CYS A 79 -24.04 -0.13 7.54
CA CYS A 79 -22.72 -0.48 7.04
C CYS A 79 -21.65 0.06 7.99
N SER A 80 -20.72 -0.81 8.40
CA SER A 80 -19.57 -0.50 9.27
C SER A 80 -18.23 -0.81 8.61
N LEU A 81 -18.19 -1.20 7.32
CA LEU A 81 -16.99 -1.70 6.63
C LEU A 81 -15.73 -0.84 6.85
N CYS A 82 -15.87 0.49 6.83
CA CYS A 82 -14.74 1.39 7.04
C CYS A 82 -14.22 1.38 8.49
N MET A 83 -15.09 1.21 9.48
CA MET A 83 -14.71 1.04 10.89
C MET A 83 -14.02 -0.31 11.06
N ASP A 84 -14.61 -1.37 10.54
CA ASP A 84 -14.15 -2.76 10.71
C ASP A 84 -12.78 -3.03 10.05
N ASN A 85 -12.43 -2.24 9.04
CA ASN A 85 -11.23 -2.46 8.21
C ASN A 85 -10.22 -1.31 8.28
N CYS A 86 -10.39 -0.35 9.20
CA CYS A 86 -9.39 0.70 9.38
C CYS A 86 -8.15 0.12 10.07
N LEU A 87 -7.05 -0.04 9.33
CA LEU A 87 -5.76 -0.53 9.87
C LEU A 87 -5.20 0.33 11.01
N MET A 88 -5.66 1.57 11.13
CA MET A 88 -5.23 2.51 12.17
C MET A 88 -6.26 2.74 13.27
N ASN A 89 -7.44 2.13 13.16
CA ASN A 89 -8.56 2.31 14.09
C ASN A 89 -8.96 3.79 14.31
N TYR A 90 -8.96 4.60 13.24
CA TYR A 90 -9.27 6.04 13.29
C TYR A 90 -10.73 6.41 13.03
N ILE A 91 -11.60 5.43 12.78
CA ILE A 91 -12.97 5.69 12.35
C ILE A 91 -13.92 5.15 13.41
N ASP A 92 -14.73 6.05 13.98
CA ASP A 92 -15.82 5.74 14.89
C ASP A 92 -17.04 6.58 14.50
N LEU A 93 -17.92 6.01 13.68
CA LEU A 93 -19.15 6.67 13.24
C LEU A 93 -20.27 6.60 14.28
N SER A 94 -20.06 5.88 15.39
CA SER A 94 -21.00 5.80 16.50
C SER A 94 -20.89 6.99 17.46
N ALA A 95 -19.74 7.68 17.44
CA ALA A 95 -19.48 8.86 18.27
C ALA A 95 -20.35 10.06 17.91
N SER A 96 -20.46 11.00 18.86
CA SER A 96 -21.13 12.30 18.66
C SER A 96 -20.19 13.45 19.03
N PRO A 97 -19.62 14.18 18.04
CA PRO A 97 -19.80 14.00 16.59
C PRO A 97 -19.12 12.71 16.05
N PRO A 98 -19.54 12.19 14.89
CA PRO A 98 -18.86 11.07 14.23
C PRO A 98 -17.39 11.38 14.00
N VAL A 99 -16.52 10.41 14.28
CA VAL A 99 -15.07 10.52 14.11
C VAL A 99 -14.66 9.79 12.84
N PHE A 100 -13.98 10.51 11.94
CA PHE A 100 -13.43 9.98 10.71
C PHE A 100 -11.98 10.40 10.51
N GLY A 101 -11.08 9.41 10.47
CA GLY A 101 -9.69 9.59 10.06
C GLY A 101 -8.78 10.25 11.10
N SER A 102 -7.50 10.36 10.78
CA SER A 102 -6.46 10.87 11.69
C SER A 102 -6.70 12.31 12.18
N LYS A 103 -7.56 13.08 11.50
CA LYS A 103 -7.91 14.46 11.85
C LYS A 103 -9.35 14.60 12.37
N LYS A 104 -10.01 13.49 12.70
CA LYS A 104 -11.41 13.39 13.19
C LYS A 104 -12.50 13.72 12.18
N THR A 105 -12.24 14.53 11.15
CA THR A 105 -13.19 14.81 10.05
C THR A 105 -12.66 14.44 8.68
N GLU A 106 -11.36 14.15 8.59
CA GLU A 106 -10.65 13.72 7.40
C GLU A 106 -9.53 12.74 7.79
N CYS A 107 -9.11 11.89 6.84
CA CYS A 107 -7.96 11.03 7.04
C CYS A 107 -6.77 11.55 6.25
N ASP A 108 -5.75 11.96 7.00
CA ASP A 108 -4.45 12.39 6.52
C ASP A 108 -3.38 11.43 7.04
N MET A 109 -3.43 10.17 6.59
CA MET A 109 -2.44 9.17 6.97
C MET A 109 -1.29 9.22 5.97
N TRP A 110 -0.13 9.67 6.45
CA TRP A 110 1.11 9.86 5.67
C TRP A 110 1.56 8.61 4.89
N MET A 111 1.18 7.41 5.33
CA MET A 111 1.44 6.14 4.64
C MET A 111 0.59 5.91 3.37
N GLY A 112 -0.30 6.84 3.00
CA GLY A 112 -1.06 6.73 1.75
C GLY A 112 -2.26 5.79 1.81
N CYS A 113 -2.75 5.44 2.99
CA CYS A 113 -3.88 4.51 3.11
C CYS A 113 -5.16 5.12 2.53
N THR A 114 -5.78 4.41 1.59
CA THR A 114 -7.06 4.77 0.97
C THR A 114 -8.06 3.61 1.01
N PHE A 115 -7.80 2.58 1.83
CA PHE A 115 -8.58 1.34 1.81
C PHE A 115 -10.06 1.55 2.12
N CYS A 116 -10.38 2.45 3.07
CA CYS A 116 -11.76 2.80 3.40
C CYS A 116 -12.53 3.43 2.21
N GLU A 117 -11.84 4.14 1.30
CA GLU A 117 -12.42 4.63 0.03
C GLU A 117 -12.79 3.47 -0.89
N MET A 118 -11.87 2.52 -1.03
CA MET A 118 -11.97 1.45 -2.00
C MET A 118 -13.09 0.48 -1.64
N ILE A 119 -13.39 0.29 -0.36
CA ILE A 119 -14.41 -0.63 0.14
C ILE A 119 -15.75 0.05 0.43
N CYS A 120 -15.79 1.39 0.45
CA CYS A 120 -17.03 2.13 0.71
C CYS A 120 -18.02 1.94 -0.46
N PRO A 121 -19.19 1.31 -0.23
CA PRO A 121 -20.13 1.00 -1.31
C PRO A 121 -20.86 2.24 -1.84
N THR A 122 -21.10 3.25 -0.99
CA THR A 122 -21.86 4.45 -1.35
C THR A 122 -20.99 5.60 -1.86
N GLY A 123 -19.66 5.50 -1.70
CA GLY A 123 -18.75 6.61 -1.96
C GLY A 123 -18.86 7.75 -0.93
N ALA A 124 -19.41 7.48 0.25
CA ALA A 124 -19.35 8.40 1.39
C ALA A 124 -17.92 8.75 1.83
N ILE A 125 -16.94 7.94 1.44
CA ILE A 125 -15.53 8.20 1.66
C ILE A 125 -14.87 8.35 0.29
N SER A 126 -14.12 9.45 0.08
CA SER A 126 -13.53 9.79 -1.22
C SER A 126 -12.25 10.62 -1.10
N CYS A 127 -11.42 10.58 -2.14
CA CYS A 127 -10.30 11.51 -2.35
C CYS A 127 -10.31 12.02 -3.79
N ASP A 128 -9.59 13.12 -4.03
CA ASP A 128 -9.43 13.70 -5.36
C ASP A 128 -8.36 12.95 -6.17
N TRP A 129 -8.81 11.86 -6.81
CA TRP A 129 -7.94 11.03 -7.65
C TRP A 129 -7.41 11.75 -8.90
N GLU A 130 -8.10 12.80 -9.37
CA GLU A 130 -7.65 13.59 -10.52
C GLU A 130 -6.53 14.55 -10.12
N GLU A 131 -6.66 15.22 -8.97
CA GLU A 131 -5.60 16.03 -8.39
C GLU A 131 -4.37 15.17 -8.07
N PHE A 132 -4.58 13.99 -7.46
CA PHE A 132 -3.50 13.01 -7.25
C PHE A 132 -2.83 12.64 -8.58
N SER A 133 -3.61 12.27 -9.60
CA SER A 133 -3.07 11.90 -10.92
C SER A 133 -2.29 13.03 -11.58
N LYS A 134 -2.72 14.29 -11.40
CA LYS A 134 -2.03 15.46 -11.93
C LYS A 134 -0.68 15.67 -11.23
N LYS A 135 -0.66 15.64 -9.89
CA LYS A 135 0.56 15.77 -9.07
C LYS A 135 1.55 14.64 -9.34
N PHE A 136 1.08 13.40 -9.38
CA PHE A 136 1.93 12.25 -9.65
C PHE A 136 2.57 12.35 -11.05
N ARG A 137 1.78 12.69 -12.08
CA ARG A 137 2.30 12.86 -13.44
C ARG A 137 3.30 14.01 -13.57
N SER A 138 3.19 15.08 -12.77
CA SER A 138 4.19 16.16 -12.82
C SER A 138 5.55 15.79 -12.22
N ILE A 139 5.62 14.72 -11.42
CA ILE A 139 6.88 14.29 -10.81
C ILE A 139 7.66 13.34 -11.73
N ILE A 140 6.97 12.53 -12.55
CA ILE A 140 7.59 11.54 -13.45
C ILE A 140 8.67 12.15 -14.37
N PRO A 141 8.46 13.32 -15.02
CA PRO A 141 9.48 13.93 -15.88
C PRO A 141 10.79 14.26 -15.16
N ASN A 142 10.77 14.48 -13.84
CA ASN A 142 11.96 14.88 -13.08
C ASN A 142 13.02 13.78 -13.00
N PHE A 143 12.65 12.52 -13.27
CA PHE A 143 13.58 11.39 -13.23
C PHE A 143 14.18 11.07 -14.60
N GLY A 144 13.60 11.54 -15.72
CA GLY A 144 14.02 11.15 -17.08
C GLY A 144 13.79 9.67 -17.45
N TYR A 145 13.27 8.87 -16.51
CA TYR A 145 12.88 7.46 -16.68
C TYR A 145 11.77 7.11 -15.68
N ASN A 146 11.12 5.95 -15.83
CA ASN A 146 10.18 5.43 -14.84
C ASN A 146 10.96 4.67 -13.74
N PRO A 147 11.04 5.18 -12.50
CA PRO A 147 11.86 4.58 -11.45
C PRO A 147 11.38 3.19 -11.02
N LEU A 148 10.07 2.92 -11.09
CA LEU A 148 9.53 1.60 -10.77
C LEU A 148 9.87 0.58 -11.85
N ALA A 149 9.83 0.99 -13.12
CA ALA A 149 10.23 0.12 -14.24
C ALA A 149 11.72 -0.24 -14.16
N LYS A 150 12.59 0.75 -13.88
CA LYS A 150 14.03 0.52 -13.70
C LYS A 150 14.31 -0.40 -12.50
N ALA A 151 13.65 -0.16 -11.37
CA ALA A 151 13.81 -1.02 -10.19
C ALA A 151 13.37 -2.47 -10.46
N ALA A 152 12.28 -2.66 -11.23
CA ALA A 152 11.84 -3.98 -11.65
C ALA A 152 12.87 -4.65 -12.58
N GLU A 153 13.43 -3.93 -13.55
CA GLU A 153 14.48 -4.45 -14.45
C GLU A 153 15.72 -4.91 -13.67
N GLU A 154 16.20 -4.10 -12.72
CA GLU A 154 17.33 -4.46 -11.84
C GLU A 154 17.01 -5.67 -10.94
N ALA A 155 15.78 -5.76 -10.43
CA ALA A 155 15.35 -6.88 -9.60
C ALA A 155 15.22 -8.18 -10.41
N ILE A 156 14.71 -8.12 -11.65
CA ILE A 156 14.65 -9.26 -12.57
C ILE A 156 16.07 -9.70 -12.95
N ALA A 157 16.93 -8.78 -13.36
CA ALA A 157 18.30 -9.09 -13.77
C ALA A 157 19.14 -9.73 -12.66
N SER A 158 18.86 -9.36 -11.40
CA SER A 158 19.52 -9.95 -10.22
C SER A 158 18.82 -11.20 -9.67
N GLY A 159 17.72 -11.65 -10.26
CA GLY A 159 16.92 -12.78 -9.78
C GLY A 159 16.12 -12.52 -8.51
N ARG A 160 16.07 -11.26 -8.02
CA ARG A 160 15.28 -10.84 -6.85
C ARG A 160 13.79 -10.71 -7.13
N LEU A 161 13.39 -10.66 -8.40
CA LEU A 161 12.00 -10.58 -8.82
C LEU A 161 11.74 -11.58 -9.95
N ARG A 162 10.77 -12.47 -9.72
CA ARG A 162 10.20 -13.34 -10.74
C ARG A 162 8.89 -12.75 -11.26
N MET A 163 8.83 -12.43 -12.54
CA MET A 163 7.61 -11.90 -13.16
C MET A 163 6.60 -13.03 -13.36
N LEU A 164 5.45 -12.93 -12.69
CA LEU A 164 4.30 -13.85 -12.84
C LEU A 164 3.28 -13.38 -13.88
N VAL A 165 3.52 -12.21 -14.47
CA VAL A 165 2.77 -11.62 -15.58
C VAL A 165 3.74 -11.14 -16.65
N PRO A 166 3.36 -11.17 -17.95
CA PRO A 166 4.14 -10.55 -19.01
C PRO A 166 4.39 -9.07 -18.75
N LYS A 167 5.57 -8.57 -19.12
CA LYS A 167 5.96 -7.17 -18.91
C LYS A 167 5.01 -6.20 -19.63
N GLU A 168 4.50 -6.62 -20.78
CA GLU A 168 3.60 -5.86 -21.66
C GLU A 168 2.21 -5.65 -21.02
N GLU A 169 1.85 -6.48 -20.03
CA GLU A 169 0.61 -6.35 -19.27
C GLU A 169 0.72 -5.38 -18.09
N VAL A 170 1.93 -4.95 -17.73
CA VAL A 170 2.14 -3.94 -16.69
C VAL A 170 1.80 -2.57 -17.25
N ARG A 171 0.69 -1.98 -16.78
CA ARG A 171 0.12 -0.73 -17.31
C ARG A 171 0.31 0.45 -16.36
N PRO A 172 1.41 1.21 -16.46
CA PRO A 172 1.65 2.38 -15.59
C PRO A 172 0.68 3.53 -15.85
N ASP A 173 0.01 3.53 -17.01
CA ASP A 173 -0.98 4.51 -17.44
C ASP A 173 -2.40 4.25 -16.91
N ARG A 174 -2.65 3.06 -16.33
CA ARG A 174 -3.96 2.62 -15.85
C ARG A 174 -3.92 2.27 -14.35
N PRO A 175 -3.85 3.27 -13.47
CA PRO A 175 -3.88 3.03 -12.02
C PRO A 175 -5.22 2.39 -11.59
N HIS A 176 -5.19 1.67 -10.47
CA HIS A 176 -6.31 0.86 -9.97
C HIS A 176 -7.64 1.64 -9.88
N PHE A 177 -7.63 2.92 -9.48
CA PHE A 177 -8.85 3.73 -9.38
C PHE A 177 -9.49 4.09 -10.74
N LYS A 178 -8.75 3.97 -11.85
CA LYS A 178 -9.29 4.08 -13.23
C LYS A 178 -9.77 2.75 -13.78
N VAL A 179 -9.19 1.63 -13.32
CA VAL A 179 -9.62 0.28 -13.72
C VAL A 179 -10.87 -0.14 -12.97
N HIS A 180 -10.92 0.15 -11.67
CA HIS A 180 -12.03 -0.15 -10.78
C HIS A 180 -12.82 1.13 -10.47
N GLU A 181 -13.43 1.73 -11.48
CA GLU A 181 -14.19 2.99 -11.35
C GLU A 181 -15.51 2.83 -10.56
N LYS A 182 -16.08 1.62 -10.58
CA LYS A 182 -17.35 1.30 -9.89
C LYS A 182 -17.11 1.04 -8.41
N ARG A 183 -18.03 1.54 -7.58
CA ARG A 183 -17.99 1.33 -6.13
C ARG A 183 -18.84 0.10 -5.71
N PRO A 184 -18.42 -0.61 -4.63
CA PRO A 184 -17.10 -0.53 -4.03
C PRO A 184 -16.05 -1.07 -5.02
N ARG A 185 -14.85 -0.47 -5.02
CA ARG A 185 -13.74 -0.87 -5.90
C ARG A 185 -13.27 -2.28 -5.54
N PHE A 186 -13.17 -2.55 -4.23
CA PHE A 186 -12.87 -3.86 -3.67
C PHE A 186 -14.05 -4.35 -2.85
N ARG A 187 -14.46 -5.59 -3.10
CA ARG A 187 -15.51 -6.27 -2.35
C ARG A 187 -14.84 -7.09 -1.26
N ILE A 188 -15.18 -6.80 -0.01
CA ILE A 188 -14.81 -7.66 1.10
C ILE A 188 -15.87 -8.77 1.19
N PRO A 189 -15.49 -10.05 1.05
CA PRO A 189 -16.41 -11.17 1.28
C PRO A 189 -16.97 -11.10 2.70
N LYS A 190 -18.25 -11.42 2.87
CA LYS A 190 -18.90 -11.39 4.19
C LYS A 190 -18.41 -12.48 5.14
N ASP A 191 -17.77 -13.51 4.59
CA ASP A 191 -17.40 -14.72 5.30
C ASP A 191 -15.87 -14.85 5.27
N LYS A 192 -15.23 -14.52 6.39
CA LYS A 192 -13.90 -14.99 6.76
C LYS A 192 -14.02 -15.73 8.08
#